data_AF-Q0W7P9-F1
#
_entry.id   AF-Q0W7P9-F1
#
_cell.length_a   1.000
_cell.length_b   1.000
_cell.length_c   1.000
_cell.angle_alpha   90.00
_cell.angle_beta   90.00
_cell.angle_gamma   90.00
#
_symmetry.space_group_name_H-M   'P 1'
#
loop_
_entity.id
_entity.type
_entity.pdbx_description
1 polymer ?
#
loop_
_entity_poly.entity_id
_entity_poly.type
_entity_poly.pdbx_seq_one_letter_code
_entity_poly.pdbx_strand_id
1 'polypeptide(L)'
;MEIDKKAVDSLTSFGLTEYEAKVYLALATRGVQKASALADISDIPRPHVYSVIKLLHEKGLIIIIPEKVAKYQAVPIETVLNKLLQDRMESIRSLEAIGKDLTSMISENRNKSEEESGEKVRLYNGRWAIMDLIHKMMGRATSSFKFITSDRGFLLTAAAYEQDIAALEKRKITAQFLLPVEKDTITMVERLSKKASIRHLDSTDRLDMLDPAEQENAFLRVVVVDDSEVLFVRATPGGGDESAIWTSQKELAKMISLMFRHMWRNAPDLTSKKAEIETGRKPEHLTPIYGDVELDGVLRMILSNAQTRLRCVISQDQLVYNFNTIIAEIRSKAGKGLKAQILVSIRNDFGRGHTLAGKFGDIAAIVDTMKALGVDIRHPLEESILSMYMNDEEVLFNLLGESATSSSGGNIGVYTNHYDTIARITEHFDRLWDKSIDVSERISEINRYISKEVVKDGEEGIKKYFERLSGLNLGHFAIKTSDPENKTITIICTDSAEARLEVKKAAHSDICESARSAFRSFGEYVYENTHMACSETKCISRGDPFCEFHLYPAEKDRKAVSNELVKFFESIKSERNKPKV
;
A
#
# COMPACT_ATOMS: atom_id res chain seq x y z
N MET A 1 -1.52 51.20 39.67
CA MET A 1 -1.05 49.99 38.98
C MET A 1 -1.85 48.85 39.54
N GLU A 2 -2.73 48.32 38.72
CA GLU A 2 -3.60 47.19 39.00
C GLU A 2 -2.74 45.93 39.15
N ILE A 3 -3.13 44.99 40.01
CA ILE A 3 -2.41 43.72 40.16
C ILE A 3 -2.55 42.95 38.84
N ASP A 4 -1.44 42.55 38.23
CA ASP A 4 -1.44 41.82 36.96
C ASP A 4 -2.14 40.47 37.13
N LYS A 5 -3.24 40.28 36.40
CA LYS A 5 -4.03 39.04 36.40
C LYS A 5 -3.17 37.82 36.03
N LYS A 6 -2.21 37.96 35.11
CA LYS A 6 -1.33 36.86 34.71
C LYS A 6 -0.45 36.39 35.87
N ALA A 7 -0.01 37.31 36.72
CA ALA A 7 0.78 36.98 37.91
C ALA A 7 -0.07 36.27 38.98
N VAL A 8 -1.33 36.67 39.13
CA VAL A 8 -2.31 36.01 40.02
C VAL A 8 -2.59 34.58 39.56
N ASP A 9 -2.87 34.38 38.26
CA ASP A 9 -3.14 33.06 37.69
C ASP A 9 -1.91 32.13 37.83
N SER A 10 -0.71 32.70 37.68
CA SER A 10 0.55 31.96 37.86
C SER A 10 0.70 31.47 39.30
N LEU A 11 0.59 32.35 40.30
CA LEU A 11 0.67 31.96 41.71
C LEU A 11 -0.46 31.00 42.14
N THR A 12 -1.62 31.11 41.51
CA THR A 12 -2.74 30.18 41.73
C THR A 12 -2.38 28.78 41.23
N SER A 13 -1.67 28.67 40.10
CA SER A 13 -1.15 27.40 39.59
C SER A 13 -0.13 26.75 40.54
N PHE A 14 0.59 27.55 41.35
CA PHE A 14 1.47 27.06 42.42
C PHE A 14 0.71 26.69 43.72
N GLY A 15 -0.61 26.83 43.76
CA GLY A 15 -1.45 26.38 44.87
C GLY A 15 -1.85 27.46 45.88
N LEU A 16 -1.65 28.75 45.56
CA LEU A 16 -2.30 29.83 46.30
C LEU A 16 -3.74 30.01 45.84
N THR A 17 -4.60 30.51 46.71
CA THR A 17 -5.91 31.02 46.30
C THR A 17 -5.76 32.38 45.62
N GLU A 18 -6.75 32.79 44.84
CA GLU A 18 -6.74 34.11 44.16
C GLU A 18 -6.51 35.26 45.14
N TYR A 19 -7.12 35.19 46.34
CA TYR A 19 -6.98 36.21 47.37
C TYR A 19 -5.58 36.20 47.99
N GLU A 20 -5.02 35.02 48.26
CA GLU A 20 -3.64 34.88 48.74
C GLU A 20 -2.64 35.44 47.72
N ALA A 21 -2.82 35.14 46.43
CA ALA A 21 -1.97 35.64 45.37
C ALA A 21 -2.03 37.18 45.26
N LYS A 22 -3.22 37.78 45.31
CA LYS A 22 -3.40 39.23 45.27
C LYS A 22 -2.74 39.93 46.47
N VAL A 23 -2.96 39.44 47.69
CA VAL A 23 -2.37 40.04 48.91
C VAL A 23 -0.85 39.88 48.91
N TYR A 24 -0.33 38.72 48.49
CA TYR A 24 1.11 38.49 48.38
C TYR A 24 1.75 39.40 47.32
N LEU A 25 1.15 39.53 46.13
CA LEU A 25 1.65 40.42 45.07
C LEU A 25 1.59 41.89 45.48
N ALA A 26 0.56 42.30 46.21
CA ALA A 26 0.48 43.65 46.77
C ALA A 26 1.68 43.94 47.70
N LEU A 27 2.05 42.99 48.56
CA LEU A 27 3.24 43.09 49.42
C LEU A 27 4.56 43.02 48.65
N ALA A 28 4.67 42.12 47.67
CA ALA A 28 5.88 41.94 46.88
C ALA A 28 6.19 43.17 46.01
N THR A 29 5.16 43.85 45.51
CA THR A 29 5.32 45.03 44.64
C THR A 29 5.38 46.36 45.39
N ARG A 30 4.67 46.49 46.53
CA ARG A 30 4.58 47.73 47.31
C ARG A 30 5.41 47.73 48.59
N GLY A 31 6.14 46.65 48.85
CA GLY A 31 6.95 46.49 50.06
C GLY A 31 6.10 46.37 51.31
N VAL A 32 6.63 46.87 52.42
CA VAL A 32 6.01 46.74 53.75
C VAL A 32 4.71 47.53 53.84
N GLN A 33 3.59 46.88 54.18
CA GLN A 33 2.25 47.51 54.22
C GLN A 33 1.44 47.13 55.47
N LYS A 34 0.42 47.94 55.79
CA LYS A 34 -0.60 47.64 56.82
C LYS A 34 -1.78 46.91 56.19
N ALA A 35 -2.54 46.12 56.97
CA ALA A 35 -3.70 45.38 56.48
C ALA A 35 -4.77 46.27 55.80
N SER A 36 -4.97 47.49 56.29
CA SER A 36 -5.91 48.45 55.67
C SER A 36 -5.48 48.85 54.26
N ALA A 37 -4.17 49.09 54.05
CA ALA A 37 -3.63 49.44 52.75
C ALA A 37 -3.66 48.24 51.80
N LEU A 38 -3.44 47.02 52.32
CA LEU A 38 -3.54 45.81 51.52
C LEU A 38 -4.95 45.60 51.00
N ALA A 39 -5.99 45.80 51.81
CA ALA A 39 -7.38 45.73 51.36
C ALA A 39 -7.68 46.66 50.18
N ASP A 40 -7.17 47.88 50.26
CA ASP A 40 -7.37 48.89 49.21
C ASP A 40 -6.56 48.56 47.94
N ILE A 41 -5.34 48.00 48.07
CA ILE A 41 -4.47 47.64 46.94
C ILE A 41 -4.91 46.34 46.25
N SER A 42 -5.36 45.35 47.03
CA SER A 42 -5.74 44.03 46.52
C SER A 42 -7.19 43.95 46.06
N ASP A 43 -7.98 45.00 46.31
CA ASP A 43 -9.44 45.03 46.08
C ASP A 43 -10.16 43.86 46.77
N ILE A 44 -9.79 43.63 48.04
CA ILE A 44 -10.36 42.56 48.87
C ILE A 44 -10.97 43.19 50.12
N PRO A 45 -12.21 42.84 50.51
CA PRO A 45 -12.82 43.39 51.70
C PRO A 45 -11.96 43.16 52.96
N ARG A 46 -11.83 44.20 53.79
CA ARG A 46 -10.96 44.21 54.98
C ARG A 46 -11.06 42.97 55.87
N PRO A 47 -12.25 42.42 56.19
CA PRO A 47 -12.34 41.20 57.01
C PRO A 47 -11.61 40.00 56.39
N HIS A 48 -11.67 39.85 55.05
CA HIS A 48 -11.02 38.74 54.35
C HIS A 48 -9.51 38.91 54.25
N VAL A 49 -9.01 40.14 54.16
CA VAL A 49 -7.55 40.41 54.13
C VAL A 49 -6.86 39.91 55.39
N TYR A 50 -7.45 40.10 56.57
CA TYR A 50 -6.87 39.59 57.81
C TYR A 50 -6.78 38.05 57.82
N SER A 51 -7.81 37.35 57.33
CA SER A 51 -7.75 35.89 57.19
C SER A 51 -6.68 35.44 56.20
N VAL A 52 -6.53 36.13 55.08
CA VAL A 52 -5.55 35.81 54.04
C VAL A 52 -4.13 36.05 54.54
N ILE A 53 -3.88 37.17 55.24
CA ILE A 53 -2.59 37.47 55.88
C ILE A 53 -2.22 36.37 56.88
N LYS A 54 -3.19 35.91 57.68
CA LYS A 54 -2.96 34.83 58.64
C LYS A 54 -2.51 33.55 57.92
N LEU A 55 -3.22 33.14 56.87
CA LEU A 55 -2.88 31.96 56.07
C LEU A 55 -1.52 32.09 55.37
N LEU A 56 -1.22 33.25 54.79
CA LEU A 56 0.08 33.53 54.16
C LEU A 56 1.21 33.49 55.19
N HIS A 57 0.99 33.98 56.41
CA HIS A 57 1.97 33.94 57.49
C HIS A 57 2.18 32.51 58.02
N GLU A 58 1.11 31.73 58.20
CA GLU A 58 1.19 30.30 58.56
C GLU A 58 1.94 29.49 57.49
N LYS A 59 1.70 29.81 56.21
CA LYS A 59 2.47 29.29 55.08
C LYS A 59 3.89 29.88 54.99
N GLY A 60 4.28 30.80 55.87
CA GLY A 60 5.61 31.43 55.87
C GLY A 60 5.95 32.23 54.62
N LEU A 61 4.94 32.75 53.92
CA LEU A 61 5.09 33.52 52.68
C LEU A 61 5.18 35.03 52.95
N ILE A 62 4.79 35.45 54.14
CA ILE A 62 4.91 36.83 54.61
C ILE A 62 5.42 36.85 56.06
N ILE A 63 5.97 37.98 56.47
CA ILE A 63 6.49 38.23 57.82
C ILE A 63 5.66 39.34 58.47
N ILE A 64 5.35 39.19 59.76
CA ILE A 64 4.66 40.21 60.56
C ILE A 64 5.71 41.04 61.30
N ILE A 65 5.62 42.37 61.16
CA ILE A 65 6.45 43.34 61.87
C ILE A 65 5.60 43.98 62.98
N PRO A 66 5.89 43.69 64.27
CA PRO A 66 5.10 44.19 65.39
C PRO A 66 5.44 45.66 65.67
N GLU A 67 4.59 46.56 65.19
CA GLU A 67 4.58 47.99 65.52
C GLU A 67 3.24 48.39 66.18
N LYS A 68 3.10 49.64 66.63
CA LYS A 68 1.82 50.20 67.16
C LYS A 68 0.62 49.92 66.23
N VAL A 69 0.87 49.85 64.93
CA VAL A 69 -0.04 49.23 63.96
C VAL A 69 0.77 48.20 63.18
N ALA A 70 0.39 46.92 63.27
CA ALA A 70 1.11 45.83 62.62
C ALA A 70 1.32 46.07 61.12
N LYS A 71 2.53 45.77 60.65
CA LYS A 71 2.90 45.80 59.23
C LYS A 71 3.29 44.41 58.76
N TYR A 72 3.21 44.20 57.45
CA TYR A 72 3.43 42.91 56.81
C TYR A 72 4.43 43.10 55.68
N GLN A 73 5.27 42.10 55.47
CA GLN A 73 6.29 42.09 54.42
C GLN A 73 6.23 40.77 53.65
N ALA A 74 6.32 40.82 52.33
CA ALA A 74 6.46 39.60 51.53
C ALA A 74 7.85 38.99 51.70
N VAL A 75 7.91 37.66 51.83
CA VAL A 75 9.13 36.90 51.60
C VAL A 75 9.46 36.96 50.10
N PRO A 76 10.74 37.02 49.69
CA PRO A 76 11.12 37.09 48.27
C PRO A 76 10.46 36.02 47.41
N ILE A 77 10.01 36.40 46.21
CA ILE A 77 9.24 35.54 45.30
C ILE A 77 9.97 34.25 44.94
N GLU A 78 11.29 34.29 44.73
CA GLU A 78 12.09 33.10 44.43
C GLU A 78 12.01 32.06 45.56
N THR A 79 12.11 32.52 46.82
CA THR A 79 11.99 31.67 48.00
C THR A 79 10.58 31.10 48.14
N VAL A 80 9.56 31.92 47.88
CA VAL A 80 8.15 31.50 47.93
C VAL A 80 7.84 30.46 46.87
N LEU A 81 8.29 30.66 45.62
CA LEU A 81 8.09 29.70 44.53
C LEU A 81 8.79 28.36 44.82
N ASN A 82 10.03 28.40 45.32
CA ASN A 82 10.76 27.18 45.70
C ASN A 82 10.03 26.42 46.80
N LYS A 83 9.53 27.12 47.83
CA LYS A 83 8.75 26.51 48.91
C LYS A 83 7.46 25.87 48.39
N LEU A 84 6.66 26.61 47.62
CA LEU A 84 5.39 26.10 47.08
C LEU A 84 5.60 24.87 46.18
N LEU A 85 6.68 24.87 45.39
CA LEU A 85 7.05 23.73 44.56
C LEU A 85 7.45 22.52 45.42
N GLN A 86 8.26 22.74 46.47
CA GLN A 86 8.66 21.69 47.40
C GLN A 86 7.44 21.07 48.12
N ASP A 87 6.55 21.89 48.65
CA ASP A 87 5.32 21.43 49.34
C ASP A 87 4.46 20.55 48.41
N ARG A 88 4.40 20.89 47.12
CA ARG A 88 3.71 20.08 46.10
C ARG A 88 4.43 18.76 45.81
N MET A 89 5.76 18.77 45.69
CA MET A 89 6.52 17.54 45.50
C MET A 89 6.39 16.60 46.70
N GLU A 90 6.39 17.12 47.92
CA GLU A 90 6.16 16.34 49.15
C GLU A 90 4.74 15.76 49.18
N SER A 91 3.74 16.55 48.79
CA SER A 91 2.35 16.06 48.66
C SER A 91 2.24 14.92 47.65
N ILE A 92 2.89 15.04 46.49
CA ILE A 92 2.95 13.98 45.46
C ILE A 92 3.60 12.72 46.04
N ARG A 93 4.76 12.85 46.71
CA ARG A 93 5.44 11.71 47.36
C ARG A 93 4.58 11.04 48.44
N SER A 94 3.83 11.81 49.21
CA SER A 94 2.89 11.28 50.19
C SER A 94 1.76 10.50 49.53
N LEU A 95 1.20 11.00 48.43
CA LEU A 95 0.18 10.30 47.66
C LEU A 95 0.74 9.02 47.01
N GLU A 96 1.97 9.03 46.53
CA GLU A 96 2.67 7.83 46.03
C GLU A 96 2.83 6.78 47.13
N ALA A 97 3.20 7.19 48.35
CA ALA A 97 3.32 6.28 49.50
C ALA A 97 1.96 5.69 49.88
N ILE A 98 0.90 6.51 50.00
CA ILE A 98 -0.46 6.05 50.25
C ILE A 98 -0.93 5.08 49.15
N GLY A 99 -0.62 5.38 47.88
CA GLY A 99 -0.94 4.50 46.76
C GLY A 99 -0.22 3.15 46.83
N LYS A 100 1.05 3.14 47.25
CA LYS A 100 1.82 1.91 47.49
C LYS A 100 1.20 1.09 48.63
N ASP A 101 0.89 1.72 49.75
CA ASP A 101 0.28 1.04 50.91
C ASP A 101 -1.08 0.44 50.53
N LEU A 102 -1.92 1.20 49.82
CA LEU A 102 -3.21 0.72 49.33
C LEU A 102 -3.04 -0.48 48.37
N THR A 103 -2.04 -0.43 47.49
CA THR A 103 -1.73 -1.53 46.57
C THR A 103 -1.33 -2.79 47.35
N SER A 104 -0.45 -2.66 48.35
CA SER A 104 -0.04 -3.76 49.22
C SER A 104 -1.25 -4.37 49.94
N MET A 105 -2.09 -3.55 50.58
CA MET A 105 -3.31 -4.00 51.28
C MET A 105 -4.29 -4.77 50.37
N ILE A 106 -4.48 -4.30 49.13
CA ILE A 106 -5.36 -4.97 48.16
C ILE A 106 -4.72 -6.28 47.65
N SER A 107 -3.41 -6.30 47.41
CA SER A 107 -2.69 -7.48 46.92
C SER A 107 -2.64 -8.62 47.95
N GLU A 108 -2.46 -8.30 49.23
CA GLU A 108 -2.48 -9.27 50.34
C GLU A 108 -3.85 -9.96 50.48
N ASN A 109 -4.93 -9.24 50.19
CA ASN A 109 -6.29 -9.80 50.18
C ASN A 109 -6.56 -10.66 48.93
N ARG A 110 -5.87 -10.39 47.80
CA ARG A 110 -6.07 -11.09 46.52
C ARG A 110 -5.35 -12.44 46.46
N ASN A 111 -4.23 -12.59 47.18
CA ASN A 111 -3.49 -13.87 47.27
C ASN A 111 -4.27 -14.99 47.98
N LYS A 112 -5.48 -14.73 48.49
CA LYS A 112 -6.41 -15.74 49.03
C LYS A 112 -7.37 -16.33 47.98
N SER A 113 -7.47 -15.75 46.78
CA SER A 113 -8.31 -16.27 45.70
C SER A 113 -7.47 -16.59 44.46
N GLU A 114 -7.22 -17.88 44.29
CA GLU A 114 -6.91 -18.60 43.04
C GLU A 114 -5.62 -18.21 42.29
N GLU A 115 -4.56 -18.99 42.53
CA GLU A 115 -3.60 -19.36 41.48
C GLU A 115 -4.33 -20.17 40.40
N GLU A 116 -5.08 -19.47 39.55
CA GLU A 116 -5.53 -20.03 38.28
C GLU A 116 -4.31 -20.30 37.40
N SER A 117 -3.73 -21.49 37.56
CA SER A 117 -2.73 -22.09 36.68
C SER A 117 -3.40 -22.51 35.36
N GLY A 118 -3.26 -21.67 34.34
CA GLY A 118 -3.71 -21.95 32.98
C GLY A 118 -3.24 -20.88 32.01
N GLU A 119 -3.13 -21.23 30.72
CA GLU A 119 -2.90 -20.25 29.67
C GLU A 119 -4.13 -19.34 29.55
N LYS A 120 -3.92 -18.01 29.58
CA LYS A 120 -5.02 -17.03 29.66
C LYS A 120 -5.16 -16.27 28.35
N VAL A 121 -6.38 -15.85 28.06
CA VAL A 121 -6.72 -14.86 27.03
C VAL A 121 -7.49 -13.74 27.73
N ARG A 122 -7.09 -12.49 27.55
CA ARG A 122 -7.76 -11.33 28.15
C ARG A 122 -7.94 -10.23 27.12
N LEU A 123 -9.12 -9.60 27.18
CA LEU A 123 -9.44 -8.41 26.40
C LEU A 123 -9.18 -7.17 27.24
N TYR A 124 -8.50 -6.19 26.66
CA TYR A 124 -8.26 -4.87 27.23
C TYR A 124 -8.87 -3.82 26.33
N ASN A 125 -9.52 -2.82 26.92
CA ASN A 125 -10.08 -1.68 26.21
C ASN A 125 -9.51 -0.38 26.76
N GLY A 126 -9.27 0.57 25.86
CA GLY A 126 -8.74 1.88 26.17
C GLY A 126 -7.21 1.92 26.20
N ARG A 127 -6.68 3.00 25.63
CA ARG A 127 -5.23 3.22 25.46
C ARG A 127 -4.45 3.07 26.78
N TRP A 128 -4.93 3.67 27.88
CA TRP A 128 -4.18 3.65 29.14
C TRP A 128 -3.94 2.22 29.66
N ALA A 129 -4.97 1.37 29.65
CA ALA A 129 -4.86 -0.01 30.11
C ALA A 129 -3.91 -0.83 29.23
N ILE A 130 -3.93 -0.58 27.91
CA ILE A 130 -3.05 -1.24 26.95
C ILE A 130 -1.60 -0.78 27.14
N MET A 131 -1.37 0.52 27.34
CA MET A 131 -0.02 1.06 27.59
C MET A 131 0.57 0.53 28.90
N ASP A 132 -0.23 0.48 29.97
CA ASP A 132 0.18 -0.11 31.26
C ASP A 132 0.47 -1.61 31.12
N LEU A 133 -0.31 -2.34 30.31
CA LEU A 133 -0.02 -3.74 30.03
C LEU A 133 1.31 -3.91 29.29
N ILE A 134 1.58 -3.10 28.28
CA ILE A 134 2.85 -3.13 27.54
C ILE A 134 4.03 -2.81 28.47
N HIS A 135 3.90 -1.82 29.35
CA HIS A 135 4.86 -1.52 30.40
C HIS A 135 5.14 -2.75 31.29
N LYS A 136 4.09 -3.41 31.77
CA LYS A 136 4.20 -4.65 32.57
C LYS A 136 4.83 -5.80 31.80
N MET A 137 4.52 -5.96 30.51
CA MET A 137 5.13 -6.96 29.64
C MET A 137 6.63 -6.70 29.45
N MET A 138 7.05 -5.45 29.21
CA MET A 138 8.47 -5.08 29.21
C MET A 138 9.13 -5.34 30.56
N GLY A 139 8.43 -5.09 31.67
CA GLY A 139 8.89 -5.42 33.01
C GLY A 139 9.16 -6.92 33.22
N ARG A 140 8.29 -7.79 32.69
CA ARG A 140 8.43 -9.26 32.78
C ARG A 140 9.44 -9.88 31.82
N ALA A 141 9.83 -9.17 30.76
CA ALA A 141 10.76 -9.69 29.76
C ALA A 141 12.08 -10.14 30.39
N THR A 142 12.57 -11.31 29.95
CA THR A 142 13.81 -11.95 30.42
C THR A 142 14.82 -12.15 29.29
N SER A 143 14.35 -12.30 28.05
CA SER A 143 15.14 -12.78 26.92
C SER A 143 14.99 -11.87 25.69
N SER A 144 13.76 -11.60 25.26
CA SER A 144 13.47 -10.80 24.08
C SER A 144 12.16 -10.03 24.19
N PHE A 145 12.17 -8.83 23.60
CA PHE A 145 11.00 -7.98 23.42
C PHE A 145 10.92 -7.62 21.93
N LYS A 146 9.83 -8.03 21.28
CA LYS A 146 9.60 -7.81 19.85
C LYS A 146 8.37 -6.94 19.67
N PHE A 147 8.47 -5.86 18.91
CA PHE A 147 7.37 -4.92 18.73
C PHE A 147 7.16 -4.53 17.27
N ILE A 148 5.94 -4.74 16.78
CA ILE A 148 5.47 -4.28 15.47
C ILE A 148 4.50 -3.14 15.71
N THR A 149 4.74 -1.98 15.09
CA THR A 149 3.90 -0.79 15.23
C THR A 149 3.90 0.05 13.94
N SER A 150 2.95 0.99 13.81
CA SER A 150 2.92 1.98 12.73
C SER A 150 3.72 3.25 13.10
N ASP A 151 3.91 4.16 12.13
CA ASP A 151 4.50 5.49 12.34
C ASP A 151 3.72 6.32 13.36
N ARG A 152 2.40 6.42 13.22
CA ARG A 152 1.53 7.17 14.15
C ARG A 152 1.48 6.52 15.52
N GLY A 153 1.34 5.19 15.57
CA GLY A 153 1.38 4.43 16.82
C GLY A 153 2.71 4.63 17.55
N PHE A 154 3.81 4.64 16.82
CA PHE A 154 5.13 4.91 17.35
C PHE A 154 5.24 6.33 17.89
N LEU A 155 4.90 7.36 17.10
CA LEU A 155 4.97 8.77 17.50
C LEU A 155 4.21 9.05 18.80
N LEU A 156 3.00 8.48 18.96
CA LEU A 156 2.17 8.69 20.13
C LEU A 156 2.69 7.99 21.40
N THR A 157 3.47 6.92 21.27
CA THR A 157 3.80 6.04 22.39
C THR A 157 5.28 5.97 22.73
N ALA A 158 6.16 6.36 21.81
CA ALA A 158 7.60 6.18 21.95
C ALA A 158 8.21 6.98 23.11
N ALA A 159 7.64 8.14 23.46
CA ALA A 159 8.07 8.89 24.65
C ALA A 159 7.70 8.16 25.96
N ALA A 160 6.55 7.49 26.00
CA ALA A 160 6.08 6.79 27.20
C ALA A 160 6.96 5.58 27.54
N TYR A 161 7.50 4.90 26.53
CA TYR A 161 8.30 3.69 26.70
C TYR A 161 9.82 3.92 26.78
N GLU A 162 10.29 5.17 26.73
CA GLU A 162 11.73 5.45 26.69
C GLU A 162 12.48 4.92 27.92
N GLN A 163 11.85 4.97 29.09
CA GLN A 163 12.41 4.43 30.33
C GLN A 163 12.41 2.90 30.34
N ASP A 164 11.34 2.27 29.86
CA ASP A 164 11.21 0.81 29.80
C ASP A 164 12.24 0.20 28.85
N ILE A 165 12.44 0.83 27.69
CA ILE A 165 13.42 0.39 26.70
C ILE A 165 14.83 0.52 27.27
N ALA A 166 15.13 1.60 28.00
CA ALA A 166 16.40 1.73 28.72
C ALA A 166 16.58 0.66 29.82
N ALA A 167 15.49 0.22 30.46
CA ALA A 167 15.53 -0.87 31.43
C ALA A 167 15.75 -2.24 30.77
N LEU A 168 15.21 -2.47 29.57
CA LEU A 168 15.50 -3.67 28.76
C LEU A 168 16.98 -3.73 28.37
N GLU A 169 17.52 -2.61 27.89
CA GLU A 169 18.94 -2.47 27.52
C GLU A 169 19.87 -2.77 28.72
N LYS A 170 19.60 -2.17 29.89
CA LYS A 170 20.37 -2.42 31.12
C LYS A 170 20.34 -3.90 31.55
N ARG A 171 19.22 -4.58 31.32
CA ARG A 171 19.05 -6.02 31.58
C ARG A 171 19.60 -6.91 30.47
N LYS A 172 20.19 -6.33 29.41
CA LYS A 172 20.71 -7.04 28.22
C LYS A 172 19.66 -7.89 27.51
N ILE A 173 18.40 -7.43 27.54
CA ILE A 173 17.29 -8.08 26.85
C ILE A 173 17.28 -7.65 25.38
N THR A 174 17.08 -8.59 24.46
CA THR A 174 17.07 -8.29 23.02
C THR A 174 15.78 -7.55 22.66
N ALA A 175 15.87 -6.25 22.39
CA ALA A 175 14.72 -5.42 22.00
C ALA A 175 14.75 -5.16 20.48
N GLN A 176 13.72 -5.62 19.77
CA GLN A 176 13.60 -5.54 18.31
C GLN A 176 12.30 -4.83 17.91
N PHE A 177 12.42 -3.78 17.10
CA PHE A 177 11.30 -2.96 16.67
C PHE A 177 11.17 -2.96 15.13
N LEU A 178 9.99 -3.31 14.65
CA LEU A 178 9.62 -3.37 13.24
C LEU A 178 8.56 -2.27 13.02
N LEU A 179 8.97 -1.16 12.41
CA LEU A 179 8.12 0.03 12.30
C LEU A 179 8.40 0.86 11.03
N PRO A 180 7.43 1.65 10.54
CA PRO A 180 7.67 2.59 9.45
C PRO A 180 8.66 3.69 9.82
N VAL A 181 9.73 3.74 9.06
CA VAL A 181 10.80 4.73 9.21
C VAL A 181 10.59 5.70 8.07
N GLU A 182 10.10 6.88 8.43
CA GLU A 182 9.70 7.95 7.51
C GLU A 182 10.47 9.21 7.86
N LYS A 183 10.44 10.20 6.95
CA LYS A 183 11.14 11.48 7.14
C LYS A 183 10.76 12.18 8.45
N ASP A 184 9.50 12.07 8.86
CA ASP A 184 8.98 12.71 10.07
C ASP A 184 9.31 11.94 11.36
N THR A 185 9.59 10.63 11.26
CA THR A 185 9.88 9.77 12.43
C THR A 185 11.37 9.52 12.64
N ILE A 186 12.22 9.80 11.63
CA ILE A 186 13.63 9.40 11.59
C ILE A 186 14.43 9.84 12.83
N THR A 187 14.28 11.08 13.29
CA THR A 187 15.00 11.61 14.47
C THR A 187 14.64 10.86 15.75
N MET A 188 13.37 10.49 15.92
CA MET A 188 12.93 9.71 17.08
C MET A 188 13.40 8.26 16.99
N VAL A 189 13.38 7.69 15.79
CA VAL A 189 13.87 6.33 15.49
C VAL A 189 15.38 6.24 15.75
N GLU A 190 16.17 7.23 15.36
CA GLU A 190 17.61 7.29 15.63
C GLU A 190 17.93 7.35 17.13
N ARG A 191 17.11 8.04 17.90
CA ARG A 191 17.27 8.06 19.36
C ARG A 191 17.01 6.68 19.96
N LEU A 192 16.02 5.97 19.44
CA LEU A 192 15.67 4.62 19.86
C LEU A 192 16.72 3.58 19.43
N SER A 193 17.30 3.72 18.23
CA SER A 193 18.25 2.75 17.67
C SER A 193 19.53 2.59 18.49
N LYS A 194 19.82 3.55 19.37
CA LYS A 194 20.91 3.49 20.35
C LYS A 194 20.70 2.41 21.41
N LYS A 195 19.44 2.06 21.72
CA LYS A 195 19.06 1.17 22.83
C LYS A 195 18.35 -0.10 22.36
N ALA A 196 17.91 -0.14 21.11
CA ALA A 196 17.16 -1.24 20.53
C ALA A 196 17.49 -1.42 19.05
N SER A 197 17.33 -2.65 18.53
CA SER A 197 17.46 -2.90 17.10
C SER A 197 16.19 -2.49 16.38
N ILE A 198 16.33 -1.81 15.23
CA ILE A 198 15.19 -1.32 14.45
C ILE A 198 15.33 -1.76 12.99
N ARG A 199 14.21 -2.20 12.40
CA ARG A 199 14.08 -2.43 10.96
C ARG A 199 12.83 -1.78 10.40
N HIS A 200 12.89 -1.41 9.14
CA HIS A 200 11.83 -0.73 8.43
C HIS A 200 10.68 -1.69 8.09
N LEU A 201 9.45 -1.25 8.37
CA LEU A 201 8.22 -1.83 7.81
C LEU A 201 7.59 -0.81 6.88
N ASP A 202 7.13 -1.21 5.69
CA ASP A 202 6.35 -0.31 4.84
C ASP A 202 5.07 0.15 5.59
N SER A 203 4.75 1.44 5.50
CA SER A 203 3.54 1.96 6.14
C SER A 203 2.29 1.41 5.44
N THR A 204 1.42 0.74 6.21
CA THR A 204 0.10 0.32 5.73
C THR A 204 -0.86 1.48 5.59
N ASP A 205 -0.58 2.63 6.22
CA ASP A 205 -1.41 3.85 6.18
C ASP A 205 -1.57 4.42 4.75
N ARG A 206 -0.79 3.95 3.77
CA ARG A 206 -0.94 4.33 2.35
C ARG A 206 -2.00 3.54 1.59
N LEU A 207 -2.37 2.33 2.04
CA LEU A 207 -3.56 1.64 1.50
C LEU A 207 -4.86 2.33 1.98
N ASP A 208 -4.82 2.93 3.16
CA ASP A 208 -5.94 3.59 3.85
C ASP A 208 -6.44 4.88 3.16
N MET A 209 -5.69 5.42 2.19
CA MET A 209 -6.06 6.62 1.44
C MET A 209 -6.92 6.33 0.19
N LEU A 210 -7.07 5.06 -0.19
CA LEU A 210 -7.71 4.67 -1.45
C LEU A 210 -9.23 4.40 -1.32
N ASP A 211 -9.77 4.31 -0.10
CA ASP A 211 -11.21 4.20 0.13
C ASP A 211 -11.71 5.12 1.26
N PRO A 212 -12.23 6.32 0.94
CA PRO A 212 -12.80 7.24 1.92
C PRO A 212 -14.07 6.72 2.62
N ALA A 213 -14.68 5.63 2.12
CA ALA A 213 -15.86 5.03 2.73
C ALA A 213 -15.53 4.14 3.94
N GLU A 214 -14.29 3.67 4.07
CA GLU A 214 -13.83 2.90 5.22
C GLU A 214 -13.21 3.82 6.29
N GLN A 215 -14.07 4.47 7.08
CA GLN A 215 -13.66 5.20 8.30
C GLN A 215 -13.14 4.28 9.43
N GLU A 216 -12.95 2.98 9.17
CA GLU A 216 -12.54 1.95 10.14
C GLU A 216 -11.07 1.52 10.00
N ASN A 217 -10.19 2.40 9.52
CA ASN A 217 -8.77 2.09 9.28
C ASN A 217 -7.97 1.89 10.58
N ALA A 218 -8.15 0.75 11.22
CA ALA A 218 -7.44 0.38 12.43
C ALA A 218 -6.16 -0.40 12.09
N PHE A 219 -5.01 0.09 12.54
CA PHE A 219 -3.75 -0.63 12.38
C PHE A 219 -3.55 -1.65 13.51
N LEU A 220 -2.90 -2.76 13.19
CA LEU A 220 -2.57 -3.82 14.13
C LEU A 220 -1.18 -3.59 14.73
N ARG A 221 -1.08 -3.38 16.04
CA ARG A 221 0.20 -3.48 16.77
C ARG A 221 0.34 -4.86 17.38
N VAL A 222 1.55 -5.38 17.36
CA VAL A 222 1.86 -6.70 17.91
C VAL A 222 3.06 -6.60 18.83
N VAL A 223 2.90 -7.05 20.08
CA VAL A 223 4.00 -7.18 21.05
C VAL A 223 4.19 -8.66 21.33
N VAL A 224 5.43 -9.14 21.28
CA VAL A 224 5.78 -10.50 21.71
C VAL A 224 6.91 -10.45 22.72
N VAL A 225 6.75 -11.15 23.83
CA VAL A 225 7.76 -11.23 24.90
C VAL A 225 8.17 -12.68 25.14
N ASP A 226 9.48 -12.92 25.09
CA ASP A 226 10.13 -14.21 25.39
C ASP A 226 9.52 -15.43 24.67
N ASP A 227 8.88 -15.22 23.52
CA ASP A 227 8.12 -16.23 22.77
C ASP A 227 7.06 -16.95 23.63
N SER A 228 6.56 -16.27 24.68
CA SER A 228 5.70 -16.84 25.72
C SER A 228 4.39 -16.09 25.92
N GLU A 229 4.35 -14.79 25.65
CA GLU A 229 3.13 -13.98 25.66
C GLU A 229 3.08 -13.05 24.45
N VAL A 230 1.86 -12.82 23.95
CA VAL A 230 1.59 -11.95 22.81
C VAL A 230 0.45 -10.98 23.13
N LEU A 231 0.57 -9.76 22.63
CA LEU A 231 -0.47 -8.75 22.66
C LEU A 231 -0.75 -8.28 21.23
N PHE A 232 -2.01 -8.38 20.81
CA PHE A 232 -2.52 -7.78 19.59
C PHE A 232 -3.33 -6.55 19.96
N VAL A 233 -3.02 -5.40 19.38
CA VAL A 233 -3.75 -4.16 19.61
C VAL A 233 -4.35 -3.69 18.29
N ARG A 234 -5.67 -3.57 18.24
CA ARG A 234 -6.38 -2.83 17.20
C ARG A 234 -6.43 -1.36 17.63
N ALA A 235 -5.81 -0.49 16.85
CA ALA A 235 -5.69 0.92 17.16
C ALA A 235 -6.33 1.79 16.08
N THR A 236 -7.25 2.67 16.47
CA THR A 236 -7.90 3.60 15.54
C THR A 236 -7.05 4.87 15.28
N PRO A 237 -7.17 5.49 14.10
CA PRO A 237 -6.49 6.75 13.80
C PRO A 237 -7.02 7.86 14.71
N GLY A 238 -6.14 8.60 15.39
CA GLY A 238 -6.50 9.69 16.30
C GLY A 238 -6.57 9.31 17.78
N GLY A 239 -6.66 8.01 18.10
CA GLY A 239 -6.70 7.51 19.48
C GLY A 239 -8.07 7.62 20.15
N GLY A 240 -8.45 6.57 20.87
CA GLY A 240 -9.73 6.48 21.58
C GLY A 240 -10.09 5.03 21.83
N ASP A 241 -10.79 4.42 20.88
CA ASP A 241 -11.21 3.00 20.90
C ASP A 241 -10.07 2.06 20.50
N GLU A 242 -9.09 1.94 21.38
CA GLU A 242 -8.09 0.87 21.30
C GLU A 242 -8.62 -0.36 22.02
N SER A 243 -8.61 -1.50 21.33
CA SER A 243 -8.93 -2.81 21.91
C SER A 243 -7.75 -3.73 21.71
N ALA A 244 -7.42 -4.53 22.72
CA ALA A 244 -6.31 -5.44 22.66
C ALA A 244 -6.62 -6.82 23.21
N ILE A 245 -6.09 -7.84 22.55
CA ILE A 245 -6.12 -9.23 23.00
C ILE A 245 -4.74 -9.59 23.48
N TRP A 246 -4.62 -9.88 24.76
CA TRP A 246 -3.42 -10.46 25.36
C TRP A 246 -3.61 -11.96 25.56
N THR A 247 -2.56 -12.72 25.32
CA THR A 247 -2.54 -14.14 25.72
C THR A 247 -1.17 -14.64 26.12
N SER A 248 -1.18 -15.55 27.08
CA SER A 248 0.00 -16.30 27.55
C SER A 248 0.08 -17.71 26.94
N GLN A 249 -0.66 -17.97 25.85
CA GLN A 249 -0.60 -19.24 25.13
C GLN A 249 0.74 -19.36 24.40
N LYS A 250 1.57 -20.33 24.81
CA LYS A 250 2.96 -20.42 24.32
C LYS A 250 3.04 -20.75 22.83
N GLU A 251 2.16 -21.63 22.34
CA GLU A 251 2.17 -22.02 20.93
C GLU A 251 1.80 -20.85 20.02
N LEU A 252 0.81 -20.03 20.41
CA LEU A 252 0.50 -18.82 19.66
C LEU A 252 1.67 -17.83 19.70
N ALA A 253 2.28 -17.61 20.86
CA ALA A 253 3.44 -16.71 20.97
C ALA A 253 4.61 -17.17 20.10
N LYS A 254 4.89 -18.48 20.00
CA LYS A 254 5.89 -19.05 19.08
C LYS A 254 5.53 -18.85 17.61
N MET A 255 4.26 -19.05 17.22
CA MET A 255 3.78 -18.82 15.85
C MET A 255 3.96 -17.36 15.43
N ILE A 256 3.58 -16.42 16.29
CA ILE A 256 3.76 -14.99 16.02
C ILE A 256 5.25 -14.61 16.03
N SER A 257 6.07 -15.26 16.86
CA SER A 257 7.53 -15.09 16.84
C SER A 257 8.17 -15.61 15.55
N LEU A 258 7.64 -16.68 14.97
CA LEU A 258 8.06 -17.17 13.64
C LEU A 258 7.71 -16.15 12.55
N MET A 259 6.48 -15.61 12.56
CA MET A 259 6.05 -14.55 11.66
C MET A 259 6.96 -13.32 11.79
N PHE A 260 7.20 -12.85 13.02
CA PHE A 260 8.09 -11.72 13.29
C PHE A 260 9.49 -11.96 12.74
N ARG A 261 10.08 -13.15 12.98
CA ARG A 261 11.43 -13.47 12.47
C ARG A 261 11.50 -13.42 10.95
N HIS A 262 10.47 -13.90 10.27
CA HIS A 262 10.40 -13.85 8.81
C HIS A 262 10.36 -12.40 8.33
N MET A 263 9.45 -11.58 8.87
CA MET A 263 9.37 -10.15 8.55
C MET A 263 10.68 -9.44 8.85
N TRP A 264 11.26 -9.69 10.03
CA TRP A 264 12.51 -9.09 10.47
C TRP A 264 13.65 -9.36 9.49
N ARG A 265 13.82 -10.62 9.05
CA ARG A 265 14.91 -11.01 8.15
C ARG A 265 14.83 -10.30 6.80
N ASN A 266 13.61 -10.08 6.29
CA ASN A 266 13.37 -9.47 4.99
C ASN A 266 13.23 -7.94 5.04
N ALA A 267 13.02 -7.37 6.24
CA ALA A 267 12.88 -5.94 6.44
C ALA A 267 14.20 -5.19 6.21
N PRO A 268 14.20 -4.05 5.49
CA PRO A 268 15.37 -3.19 5.34
C PRO A 268 15.88 -2.70 6.69
N ASP A 269 17.21 -2.58 6.82
CA ASP A 269 17.80 -1.99 8.01
C ASP A 269 17.67 -0.46 8.04
N LEU A 270 17.86 0.12 9.22
CA LEU A 270 17.73 1.56 9.43
C LEU A 270 18.72 2.37 8.59
N THR A 271 19.95 1.87 8.39
CA THR A 271 20.99 2.57 7.62
C THR A 271 20.57 2.70 6.16
N SER A 272 20.09 1.61 5.57
CA SER A 272 19.58 1.56 4.21
C SER A 272 18.38 2.49 4.05
N LYS A 273 17.40 2.41 4.96
CA LYS A 273 16.21 3.26 4.88
C LYS A 273 16.51 4.75 5.11
N LYS A 274 17.51 5.07 5.95
CA LYS A 274 17.97 6.45 6.14
C LYS A 274 18.60 7.00 4.86
N ALA A 275 19.45 6.22 4.19
CA ALA A 275 20.01 6.60 2.90
C ALA A 275 18.90 6.86 1.87
N GLU A 276 17.82 6.06 1.89
CA GLU A 276 16.64 6.30 1.05
C GLU A 276 15.94 7.62 1.36
N ILE A 277 15.71 7.94 2.63
CA ILE A 277 15.03 9.19 3.03
C ILE A 277 15.90 10.41 2.67
N GLU A 278 17.22 10.32 2.83
CA GLU A 278 18.16 11.41 2.57
C GLU A 278 18.36 11.68 1.07
N THR A 279 18.39 10.61 0.25
CA THR A 279 18.65 10.70 -1.18
C THR A 279 17.39 10.71 -2.04
N GLY A 280 16.24 10.30 -1.48
CA GLY A 280 15.00 10.05 -2.21
C GLY A 280 15.00 8.74 -3.01
N ARG A 281 16.04 7.91 -2.91
CA ARG A 281 16.23 6.68 -3.70
C ARG A 281 16.19 5.44 -2.82
N LYS A 282 15.29 4.48 -3.10
CA LYS A 282 15.24 3.20 -2.34
C LYS A 282 16.62 2.51 -2.37
N PRO A 283 17.04 1.77 -1.31
CA PRO A 283 18.36 1.13 -1.28
C PRO A 283 18.53 0.17 -2.47
N GLU A 284 19.77 -0.20 -2.81
CA GLU A 284 20.03 -1.14 -3.90
C GLU A 284 19.27 -2.46 -3.69
N HIS A 285 18.20 -2.67 -4.46
CA HIS A 285 17.33 -3.83 -4.32
C HIS A 285 17.13 -4.52 -5.66
N LEU A 286 16.95 -5.84 -5.61
CA LEU A 286 16.29 -6.61 -6.64
C LEU A 286 14.94 -7.01 -6.04
N THR A 287 13.89 -6.26 -6.36
CA THR A 287 12.57 -6.42 -5.77
C THR A 287 11.66 -7.11 -6.77
N PRO A 288 11.16 -8.32 -6.46
CA PRO A 288 10.08 -8.90 -7.24
C PRO A 288 8.79 -8.10 -6.98
N ILE A 289 8.06 -7.78 -8.04
CA ILE A 289 6.80 -7.06 -8.01
C ILE A 289 5.70 -8.00 -8.48
N TYR A 290 4.60 -8.06 -7.75
CA TYR A 290 3.52 -9.01 -8.02
C TYR A 290 2.22 -8.27 -8.31
N GLY A 291 1.61 -8.57 -9.45
CA GLY A 291 0.32 -8.02 -9.83
C GLY A 291 0.41 -6.68 -10.55
N ASP A 292 -0.64 -6.39 -11.32
CA ASP A 292 -0.62 -5.34 -12.33
C ASP A 292 -0.62 -3.93 -11.74
N VAL A 293 -1.28 -3.73 -10.59
CA VAL A 293 -1.37 -2.41 -9.93
C VAL A 293 0.00 -1.96 -9.40
N GLU A 294 0.72 -2.87 -8.75
CA GLU A 294 2.06 -2.58 -8.23
C GLU A 294 3.05 -2.38 -9.39
N LEU A 295 2.95 -3.20 -10.43
CA LEU A 295 3.78 -3.08 -11.64
C LEU A 295 3.56 -1.72 -12.34
N ASP A 296 2.31 -1.29 -12.53
CA ASP A 296 1.98 0.02 -13.13
C ASP A 296 2.49 1.17 -12.26
N GLY A 297 2.39 1.05 -10.93
CA GLY A 297 2.92 2.03 -9.98
C GLY A 297 4.44 2.21 -10.13
N VAL A 298 5.19 1.10 -10.20
CA VAL A 298 6.65 1.14 -10.35
C VAL A 298 7.06 1.60 -11.76
N LEU A 299 6.31 1.21 -12.79
CA LEU A 299 6.52 1.72 -14.15
C LEU A 299 6.40 3.24 -14.19
N ARG A 300 5.33 3.81 -13.64
CA ARG A 300 5.14 5.28 -13.56
C ARG A 300 6.27 5.96 -12.80
N MET A 301 6.76 5.34 -11.74
CA MET A 301 7.90 5.85 -10.96
C MET A 301 9.18 5.92 -11.79
N ILE A 302 9.55 4.85 -12.50
CA ILE A 302 10.77 4.84 -13.35
C ILE A 302 10.68 5.89 -14.45
N LEU A 303 9.50 6.00 -15.08
CA LEU A 303 9.24 7.00 -16.11
C LEU A 303 9.39 8.42 -15.53
N SER A 304 8.79 8.69 -14.36
CA SER A 304 8.87 10.00 -13.70
C SER A 304 10.26 10.35 -13.17
N ASN A 305 11.07 9.36 -12.84
CA ASN A 305 12.45 9.56 -12.38
C ASN A 305 13.45 9.81 -13.54
N ALA A 306 13.10 9.47 -14.79
CA ALA A 306 14.04 9.58 -15.92
C ALA A 306 14.51 11.02 -16.17
N GLN A 307 15.78 11.34 -15.92
CA GLN A 307 16.30 12.69 -16.10
C GLN A 307 16.94 12.91 -17.47
N THR A 308 17.86 12.04 -17.87
CA THR A 308 18.65 12.24 -19.11
C THR A 308 18.31 11.23 -20.19
N ARG A 309 18.02 9.97 -19.82
CA ARG A 309 17.65 8.91 -20.76
C ARG A 309 16.45 8.14 -20.29
N LEU A 310 15.61 7.76 -21.24
CA LEU A 310 14.53 6.80 -21.08
C LEU A 310 14.65 5.75 -22.17
N ARG A 311 14.76 4.48 -21.78
CA ARG A 311 14.91 3.36 -22.71
C ARG A 311 13.89 2.28 -22.39
N CYS A 312 13.19 1.80 -23.42
CA CYS A 312 12.16 0.78 -23.28
C CYS A 312 12.36 -0.35 -24.30
N VAL A 313 12.16 -1.59 -23.88
CA VAL A 313 11.98 -2.75 -24.77
C VAL A 313 10.62 -3.33 -24.48
N ILE A 314 9.69 -3.20 -25.42
CA ILE A 314 8.28 -3.51 -25.19
C ILE A 314 7.66 -4.22 -26.38
N SER A 315 6.55 -4.91 -26.17
CA SER A 315 5.76 -5.48 -27.26
C SER A 315 4.79 -4.47 -27.86
N GLN A 316 4.20 -4.81 -29.01
CA GLN A 316 3.17 -3.98 -29.64
C GLN A 316 1.93 -3.78 -28.75
N ASP A 317 1.54 -4.78 -27.96
CA ASP A 317 0.42 -4.65 -27.02
C ASP A 317 0.76 -3.74 -25.84
N GLN A 318 1.99 -3.86 -25.30
CA GLN A 318 2.47 -2.98 -24.23
C GLN A 318 2.62 -1.54 -24.69
N LEU A 319 3.02 -1.32 -25.95
CA LEU A 319 3.07 0.02 -26.54
C LEU A 319 1.69 0.67 -26.56
N VAL A 320 0.66 -0.07 -26.97
CA VAL A 320 -0.73 0.44 -26.97
C VAL A 320 -1.21 0.69 -25.54
N TYR A 321 -0.99 -0.26 -24.63
CA TYR A 321 -1.43 -0.15 -23.23
C TYR A 321 -0.78 1.03 -22.49
N ASN A 322 0.54 1.21 -22.65
CA ASN A 322 1.31 2.23 -21.94
C ASN A 322 1.45 3.56 -22.69
N PHE A 323 0.84 3.69 -23.88
CA PHE A 323 0.98 4.86 -24.76
C PHE A 323 0.76 6.19 -24.03
N ASN A 324 -0.38 6.31 -23.35
CA ASN A 324 -0.76 7.56 -22.66
C ASN A 324 0.23 7.90 -21.53
N THR A 325 0.67 6.90 -20.78
CA THR A 325 1.62 7.08 -19.67
C THR A 325 2.98 7.54 -20.18
N ILE A 326 3.51 6.88 -21.21
CA ILE A 326 4.81 7.21 -21.82
C ILE A 326 4.78 8.61 -22.43
N ILE A 327 3.73 8.96 -23.19
CA ILE A 327 3.61 10.29 -23.78
C ILE A 327 3.45 11.39 -22.73
N ALA A 328 2.64 11.17 -21.69
CA ALA A 328 2.46 12.16 -20.64
C ALA A 328 3.80 12.53 -19.99
N GLU A 329 4.64 11.53 -19.76
CA GLU A 329 5.95 11.75 -19.16
C GLU A 329 6.94 12.43 -20.11
N ILE A 330 6.98 12.01 -21.37
CA ILE A 330 7.86 12.64 -22.37
C ILE A 330 7.46 14.11 -22.57
N ARG A 331 6.16 14.43 -22.57
CA ARG A 331 5.66 15.81 -22.64
C ARG A 331 6.02 16.63 -21.42
N SER A 332 5.97 16.06 -20.21
CA SER A 332 6.34 16.75 -18.95
C SER A 332 7.82 17.16 -18.92
N LYS A 333 8.64 16.48 -19.73
CA LYS A 333 10.10 16.66 -19.86
C LYS A 333 10.55 17.24 -21.20
N ALA A 334 9.61 17.64 -22.06
CA ALA A 334 9.92 18.29 -23.33
C ALA A 334 10.78 19.54 -23.11
N GLY A 335 11.91 19.64 -23.81
CA GLY A 335 12.87 20.74 -23.67
C GLY A 335 13.89 20.61 -22.53
N LYS A 336 13.83 19.54 -21.71
CA LYS A 336 14.80 19.27 -20.62
C LYS A 336 15.96 18.34 -21.01
N GLY A 337 16.13 18.05 -22.31
CA GLY A 337 17.23 17.23 -22.81
C GLY A 337 17.05 15.71 -22.62
N LEU A 338 15.86 15.24 -22.28
CA LEU A 338 15.55 13.80 -22.18
C LEU A 338 15.68 13.12 -23.55
N LYS A 339 16.50 12.08 -23.65
CA LYS A 339 16.59 11.20 -24.83
C LYS A 339 15.76 9.94 -24.62
N ALA A 340 14.65 9.82 -25.35
CA ALA A 340 13.76 8.65 -25.30
C ALA A 340 14.03 7.69 -26.47
N GLN A 341 14.29 6.42 -26.16
CA GLN A 341 14.60 5.36 -27.12
C GLN A 341 13.73 4.13 -26.85
N ILE A 342 12.94 3.67 -27.81
CA ILE A 342 12.01 2.56 -27.65
C ILE A 342 12.28 1.48 -28.70
N LEU A 343 12.55 0.26 -28.24
CA LEU A 343 12.51 -0.93 -29.07
C LEU A 343 11.14 -1.58 -28.94
N VAL A 344 10.43 -1.71 -30.06
CA VAL A 344 9.12 -2.33 -30.11
C VAL A 344 9.09 -3.50 -31.10
N SER A 345 8.72 -4.68 -30.59
CA SER A 345 8.53 -5.87 -31.42
C SER A 345 7.17 -5.82 -32.12
N ILE A 346 7.14 -5.28 -33.34
CA ILE A 346 5.96 -5.29 -34.21
C ILE A 346 5.87 -6.65 -34.90
N ARG A 347 4.81 -7.40 -34.58
CA ARG A 347 4.53 -8.75 -35.09
C ARG A 347 3.33 -8.73 -36.02
N ASN A 348 3.34 -9.67 -36.96
CA ASN A 348 2.21 -9.92 -37.85
C ASN A 348 1.25 -10.93 -37.20
N ASP A 349 0.54 -10.50 -36.15
CA ASP A 349 -0.30 -11.37 -35.34
C ASP A 349 -1.65 -11.63 -36.03
N PHE A 350 -1.70 -12.65 -36.90
CA PHE A 350 -2.94 -13.14 -37.52
C PHE A 350 -3.82 -14.00 -36.57
N GLY A 351 -3.45 -14.13 -35.29
CA GLY A 351 -3.79 -15.31 -34.48
C GLY A 351 -4.80 -15.13 -33.33
N ARG A 352 -5.39 -13.97 -33.07
CA ARG A 352 -6.38 -13.82 -31.98
C ARG A 352 -7.53 -12.95 -32.47
N GLY A 353 -8.74 -13.51 -32.48
CA GLY A 353 -9.99 -12.93 -33.00
C GLY A 353 -10.44 -11.65 -32.30
N HIS A 354 -9.64 -10.60 -32.42
CA HIS A 354 -9.98 -9.21 -32.15
C HIS A 354 -9.84 -8.44 -33.45
N THR A 355 -10.84 -7.62 -33.75
CA THR A 355 -11.03 -6.90 -35.01
C THR A 355 -9.76 -6.20 -35.50
N LEU A 356 -9.26 -6.69 -36.65
CA LEU A 356 -8.04 -6.24 -37.35
C LEU A 356 -8.06 -4.77 -37.83
N ALA A 357 -9.20 -4.08 -37.79
CA ALA A 357 -9.34 -2.72 -38.31
C ALA A 357 -9.02 -1.60 -37.29
N GLY A 358 -9.03 -1.88 -35.97
CA GLY A 358 -8.78 -0.86 -34.93
C GLY A 358 -7.29 -0.64 -34.65
N LYS A 359 -6.54 -1.71 -34.39
CA LYS A 359 -5.16 -1.60 -33.86
C LYS A 359 -4.07 -1.23 -34.88
N PHE A 360 -4.21 -1.53 -36.18
CA PHE A 360 -3.15 -1.18 -37.15
C PHE A 360 -3.20 0.29 -37.60
N GLY A 361 -4.39 0.92 -37.58
CA GLY A 361 -4.52 2.37 -37.66
C GLY A 361 -3.94 3.06 -36.42
N ASP A 362 -4.13 2.45 -35.25
CA ASP A 362 -3.62 2.96 -33.97
C ASP A 362 -2.10 2.84 -33.82
N ILE A 363 -1.45 1.72 -34.19
CA ILE A 363 0.00 1.55 -33.96
C ILE A 363 0.81 2.50 -34.85
N ALA A 364 0.44 2.64 -36.14
CA ALA A 364 1.11 3.60 -37.03
C ALA A 364 0.92 5.03 -36.51
N ALA A 365 -0.29 5.41 -36.12
CA ALA A 365 -0.57 6.73 -35.54
C ALA A 365 0.16 6.97 -34.20
N ILE A 366 0.25 5.95 -33.35
CA ILE A 366 1.02 5.98 -32.09
C ILE A 366 2.50 6.23 -32.39
N VAL A 367 3.08 5.48 -33.33
CA VAL A 367 4.48 5.63 -33.75
C VAL A 367 4.73 7.04 -34.29
N ASP A 368 3.86 7.52 -35.17
CA ASP A 368 3.98 8.87 -35.76
C ASP A 368 3.90 9.95 -34.67
N THR A 369 2.99 9.79 -33.71
CA THR A 369 2.84 10.71 -32.57
C THR A 369 4.09 10.72 -31.69
N MET A 370 4.65 9.54 -31.37
CA MET A 370 5.86 9.46 -30.56
C MET A 370 7.08 10.03 -31.30
N LYS A 371 7.23 9.74 -32.60
CA LYS A 371 8.29 10.33 -33.43
C LYS A 371 8.18 11.86 -33.50
N ALA A 372 6.97 12.40 -33.61
CA ALA A 372 6.74 13.85 -33.57
C ALA A 372 7.15 14.50 -32.24
N LEU A 373 7.19 13.72 -31.14
CA LEU A 373 7.70 14.15 -29.83
C LEU A 373 9.21 13.94 -29.65
N GLY A 374 9.92 13.51 -30.70
CA GLY A 374 11.36 13.27 -30.66
C GLY A 374 11.77 11.94 -30.05
N VAL A 375 10.85 10.98 -29.96
CA VAL A 375 11.16 9.61 -29.51
C VAL A 375 11.75 8.83 -30.67
N ASP A 376 12.90 8.19 -30.42
CA ASP A 376 13.50 7.26 -31.38
C ASP A 376 12.87 5.87 -31.17
N ILE A 377 12.14 5.37 -32.18
CA ILE A 377 11.40 4.10 -32.09
C ILE A 377 11.85 3.16 -33.19
N ARG A 378 12.29 1.96 -32.79
CA ARG A 378 12.88 0.97 -33.69
C ARG A 378 12.30 -0.42 -33.43
N HIS A 379 12.35 -1.25 -34.46
CA HIS A 379 12.01 -2.67 -34.38
C HIS A 379 13.30 -3.50 -34.23
N PRO A 380 13.47 -4.27 -33.15
CA PRO A 380 14.64 -5.12 -32.99
C PRO A 380 14.58 -6.30 -33.97
N LEU A 381 15.72 -6.64 -34.58
CA LEU A 381 15.84 -7.81 -35.47
C LEU A 381 16.02 -9.12 -34.70
N GLU A 382 16.47 -9.04 -33.46
CA GLU A 382 16.57 -10.16 -32.51
C GLU A 382 15.52 -9.97 -31.41
N GLU A 383 14.71 -10.99 -31.13
CA GLU A 383 13.70 -10.87 -30.07
C GLU A 383 14.35 -10.84 -28.68
N SER A 384 13.97 -9.85 -27.89
CA SER A 384 14.22 -9.87 -26.46
C SER A 384 13.19 -10.76 -25.77
N ILE A 385 13.67 -11.67 -24.92
CA ILE A 385 12.83 -12.46 -24.02
C ILE A 385 12.27 -11.64 -22.85
N LEU A 386 12.78 -10.43 -22.63
CA LEU A 386 12.43 -9.55 -21.51
C LEU A 386 11.89 -8.22 -22.02
N SER A 387 10.69 -7.85 -21.57
CA SER A 387 10.27 -6.45 -21.65
C SER A 387 10.90 -5.67 -20.48
N MET A 388 11.38 -4.46 -20.77
CA MET A 388 12.06 -3.63 -19.78
C MET A 388 11.78 -2.15 -19.97
N TYR A 389 11.78 -1.41 -18.85
CA TYR A 389 11.74 0.04 -18.78
C TYR A 389 12.91 0.49 -17.93
N MET A 390 13.76 1.39 -18.44
CA MET A 390 14.95 1.83 -17.72
C MET A 390 15.26 3.30 -17.92
N ASN A 391 15.93 3.87 -16.92
CA ASN A 391 16.61 5.16 -16.97
C ASN A 391 18.08 4.97 -16.54
N ASP A 392 18.80 6.05 -16.28
CA ASP A 392 20.22 5.99 -15.91
C ASP A 392 20.47 5.34 -14.52
N GLU A 393 19.44 5.20 -13.69
CA GLU A 393 19.54 4.83 -12.28
C GLU A 393 18.69 3.61 -11.90
N GLU A 394 17.75 3.18 -12.74
CA GLU A 394 16.73 2.19 -12.40
C GLU A 394 16.29 1.40 -13.64
N VAL A 395 15.89 0.14 -13.42
CA VAL A 395 15.29 -0.73 -14.43
C VAL A 395 14.18 -1.59 -13.83
N LEU A 396 13.08 -1.71 -14.57
CA LEU A 396 12.00 -2.66 -14.34
C LEU A 396 11.98 -3.67 -15.47
N PHE A 397 11.98 -4.94 -15.14
CA PHE A 397 11.72 -6.05 -16.04
C PHE A 397 10.32 -6.60 -15.83
N ASN A 398 9.73 -7.17 -16.87
CA ASN A 398 8.62 -8.13 -16.71
C ASN A 398 9.13 -9.53 -17.06
N LEU A 399 9.04 -10.47 -16.10
CA LEU A 399 9.53 -11.85 -16.22
C LEU A 399 8.54 -12.78 -16.90
N LEU A 400 7.25 -12.47 -16.84
CA LEU A 400 6.21 -13.23 -17.52
C LEU A 400 5.75 -12.41 -18.72
N GLY A 401 6.14 -12.86 -19.92
CA GLY A 401 5.66 -12.26 -21.18
C GLY A 401 4.13 -12.32 -21.31
N GLU A 402 3.64 -11.86 -22.46
CA GLU A 402 2.22 -11.63 -22.80
C GLU A 402 1.21 -12.73 -22.41
N SER A 403 1.66 -13.96 -22.15
CA SER A 403 0.87 -15.11 -21.71
C SER A 403 0.25 -14.98 -20.30
N ALA A 404 0.76 -14.10 -19.43
CA ALA A 404 0.21 -13.95 -18.08
C ALA A 404 -1.14 -13.21 -18.03
N THR A 405 -1.49 -12.45 -19.07
CA THR A 405 -2.78 -11.74 -19.17
C THR A 405 -4.00 -12.68 -19.17
N SER A 406 -3.79 -13.97 -19.47
CA SER A 406 -4.84 -14.99 -19.54
C SER A 406 -4.88 -15.96 -18.35
N SER A 407 -3.92 -15.88 -17.43
CA SER A 407 -3.87 -16.74 -16.24
C SER A 407 -4.00 -15.87 -14.99
N SER A 408 -4.87 -16.26 -14.07
CA SER A 408 -5.25 -15.60 -12.83
C SER A 408 -4.13 -15.30 -11.80
N GLY A 409 -2.86 -15.25 -12.22
CA GLY A 409 -1.67 -15.04 -11.39
C GLY A 409 -1.03 -13.65 -11.44
N GLY A 410 -1.49 -12.73 -12.31
CA GLY A 410 -0.94 -11.37 -12.45
C GLY A 410 0.46 -11.30 -13.09
N ASN A 411 0.89 -10.11 -13.54
CA ASN A 411 2.27 -9.91 -14.02
C ASN A 411 3.29 -10.05 -12.87
N ILE A 412 4.49 -10.56 -13.19
CA ILE A 412 5.62 -10.60 -12.25
C ILE A 412 6.74 -9.72 -12.80
N GLY A 413 6.97 -8.60 -12.13
CA GLY A 413 8.07 -7.69 -12.45
C GLY A 413 9.30 -7.92 -11.57
N VAL A 414 10.43 -7.41 -12.03
CA VAL A 414 11.62 -7.24 -11.19
C VAL A 414 12.09 -5.80 -11.33
N TYR A 415 12.03 -5.04 -10.24
CA TYR A 415 12.66 -3.73 -10.15
C TYR A 415 14.08 -3.87 -9.61
N THR A 416 15.02 -3.14 -10.19
CA THR A 416 16.33 -2.95 -9.58
C THR A 416 16.96 -1.61 -9.91
N ASN A 417 17.72 -1.10 -8.96
CA ASN A 417 18.58 0.07 -9.08
C ASN A 417 20.06 -0.29 -8.82
N HIS A 418 20.42 -1.57 -8.91
CA HIS A 418 21.79 -2.05 -8.72
C HIS A 418 22.68 -1.64 -9.91
N TYR A 419 23.76 -0.89 -9.64
CA TYR A 419 24.60 -0.28 -10.67
C TYR A 419 25.14 -1.27 -11.72
N ASP A 420 25.76 -2.38 -11.29
CA ASP A 420 26.33 -3.36 -12.24
C ASP A 420 25.24 -4.01 -13.10
N THR A 421 24.03 -4.14 -12.54
CA THR A 421 22.90 -4.72 -13.25
C THR A 421 22.42 -3.75 -14.33
N ILE A 422 22.25 -2.47 -13.98
CA ILE A 422 21.92 -1.40 -14.94
C ILE A 422 22.96 -1.31 -16.05
N ALA A 423 24.25 -1.38 -15.72
CA ALA A 423 25.34 -1.35 -16.69
C ALA A 423 25.25 -2.53 -17.69
N ARG A 424 25.01 -3.75 -17.20
CA ARG A 424 24.86 -4.95 -18.04
C ARG A 424 23.62 -4.91 -18.93
N ILE A 425 22.50 -4.43 -18.41
CA ILE A 425 21.25 -4.35 -19.19
C ILE A 425 21.35 -3.21 -20.21
N THR A 426 22.02 -2.12 -19.85
CA THR A 426 22.35 -1.04 -20.79
C THR A 426 23.14 -1.57 -21.97
N GLU A 427 24.19 -2.38 -21.72
CA GLU A 427 24.95 -3.03 -22.79
C GLU A 427 24.05 -3.95 -23.65
N HIS A 428 23.14 -4.69 -23.02
CA HIS A 428 22.19 -5.54 -23.73
C HIS A 428 21.21 -4.73 -24.61
N PHE A 429 20.68 -3.62 -24.08
CA PHE A 429 19.83 -2.70 -24.83
C PHE A 429 20.58 -2.13 -26.03
N ASP A 430 21.82 -1.67 -25.84
CA ASP A 430 22.64 -1.09 -26.91
C ASP A 430 22.92 -2.11 -28.03
N ARG A 431 23.15 -3.39 -27.69
CA ARG A 431 23.25 -4.46 -28.70
C ARG A 431 21.97 -4.66 -29.51
N LEU A 432 20.81 -4.67 -28.85
CA LEU A 432 19.52 -4.77 -29.54
C LEU A 432 19.25 -3.53 -30.41
N TRP A 433 19.66 -2.36 -29.91
CA TRP A 433 19.51 -1.08 -30.58
C TRP A 433 20.32 -1.02 -31.88
N ASP A 434 21.57 -1.47 -31.85
CA ASP A 434 22.43 -1.53 -33.04
C ASP A 434 21.88 -2.52 -34.08
N LYS A 435 21.26 -3.62 -33.60
CA LYS A 435 20.56 -4.61 -34.43
C LYS A 435 19.07 -4.34 -34.55
N SER A 436 18.70 -3.11 -34.87
CA SER A 436 17.30 -2.73 -35.08
C SER A 436 17.12 -1.92 -36.36
N ILE A 437 15.92 -1.97 -36.92
CA ILE A 437 15.51 -1.14 -38.06
C ILE A 437 14.51 -0.08 -37.59
N ASP A 438 14.35 0.99 -38.36
CA ASP A 438 13.30 1.96 -38.05
C ASP A 438 11.93 1.26 -38.05
N VAL A 439 11.10 1.52 -37.03
CA VAL A 439 9.81 0.84 -36.88
C VAL A 439 8.86 1.11 -38.06
N SER A 440 8.96 2.27 -38.71
CA SER A 440 8.14 2.62 -39.88
C SER A 440 8.51 1.77 -41.10
N GLU A 441 9.77 1.35 -41.23
CA GLU A 441 10.19 0.40 -42.27
C GLU A 441 9.54 -0.97 -42.03
N ARG A 442 9.53 -1.44 -40.77
CA ARG A 442 8.87 -2.70 -40.40
C ARG A 442 7.36 -2.66 -40.64
N ILE A 443 6.68 -1.58 -40.27
CA ILE A 443 5.24 -1.40 -40.52
C ILE A 443 4.96 -1.41 -42.03
N SER A 444 5.80 -0.73 -42.82
CA SER A 444 5.68 -0.70 -44.29
C SER A 444 5.88 -2.08 -44.93
N GLU A 445 6.80 -2.89 -44.41
CA GLU A 445 7.03 -4.27 -44.84
C GLU A 445 5.78 -5.14 -44.60
N ILE A 446 5.21 -5.08 -43.39
CA ILE A 446 3.99 -5.83 -43.03
C ILE A 446 2.81 -5.42 -43.92
N ASN A 447 2.62 -4.10 -44.11
CA ASN A 447 1.55 -3.58 -44.98
C ASN A 447 1.70 -4.03 -46.44
N ARG A 448 2.94 -4.10 -46.96
CA ARG A 448 3.21 -4.62 -48.31
C ARG A 448 2.87 -6.10 -48.44
N TYR A 449 3.13 -6.91 -47.40
CA TYR A 449 2.80 -8.33 -47.36
C TYR A 449 1.28 -8.54 -47.42
N ILE A 450 0.52 -7.76 -46.64
CA ILE A 450 -0.95 -7.78 -46.62
C ILE A 450 -1.54 -7.38 -47.98
N SER A 451 -0.96 -6.37 -48.64
CA SER A 451 -1.46 -5.86 -49.93
C SER A 451 -1.24 -6.79 -51.14
N LYS A 452 -0.28 -7.72 -51.10
CA LYS A 452 0.07 -8.59 -52.24
C LYS A 452 -0.61 -9.96 -52.25
N GLU A 453 -1.11 -10.46 -51.11
CA GLU A 453 -1.72 -11.80 -51.02
C GLU A 453 -3.26 -11.83 -51.06
N VAL A 454 -3.95 -10.69 -50.97
CA VAL A 454 -5.43 -10.68 -50.78
C VAL A 454 -6.24 -10.23 -51.99
N VAL A 455 -5.64 -9.55 -52.99
CA VAL A 455 -6.43 -8.93 -54.08
C VAL A 455 -6.14 -9.53 -55.46
N LYS A 456 -5.61 -10.75 -55.57
CA LYS A 456 -5.34 -11.32 -56.90
C LYS A 456 -5.92 -12.65 -57.32
N ASP A 457 -6.45 -13.53 -56.47
CA ASP A 457 -7.13 -14.75 -56.98
C ASP A 457 -8.17 -15.28 -56.00
N GLY A 458 -9.44 -14.90 -56.18
CA GLY A 458 -10.61 -15.31 -55.37
C GLY A 458 -10.51 -16.70 -54.71
N GLU A 459 -10.98 -17.76 -55.38
CA GLU A 459 -11.07 -19.12 -54.80
C GLU A 459 -9.72 -19.68 -54.31
N GLU A 460 -8.59 -19.27 -54.89
CA GLU A 460 -7.24 -19.75 -54.55
C GLU A 460 -6.76 -19.20 -53.19
N GLY A 461 -7.06 -17.92 -52.88
CA GLY A 461 -6.76 -17.31 -51.59
C GLY A 461 -7.60 -17.90 -50.45
N ILE A 462 -8.86 -18.23 -50.76
CA ILE A 462 -9.77 -18.92 -49.85
C ILE A 462 -9.27 -20.35 -49.56
N LYS A 463 -8.83 -21.08 -50.58
CA LYS A 463 -8.27 -22.43 -50.44
C LYS A 463 -7.04 -22.46 -49.53
N LYS A 464 -6.12 -21.51 -49.67
CA LYS A 464 -4.94 -21.38 -48.79
C LYS A 464 -5.30 -21.01 -47.34
N TYR A 465 -6.37 -20.25 -47.12
CA TYR A 465 -6.87 -19.97 -45.77
C TYR A 465 -7.36 -21.24 -45.07
N PHE A 466 -8.10 -22.10 -45.77
CA PHE A 466 -8.54 -23.39 -45.22
C PHE A 466 -7.39 -24.39 -45.04
N GLU A 467 -6.39 -24.40 -45.93
CA GLU A 467 -5.16 -25.18 -45.74
C GLU A 467 -4.39 -24.77 -44.47
N ARG A 468 -4.38 -23.47 -44.13
CA ARG A 468 -3.77 -22.97 -42.87
C ARG A 468 -4.56 -23.37 -41.62
N LEU A 469 -5.90 -23.41 -41.67
CA LEU A 469 -6.72 -23.90 -40.55
C LEU A 469 -6.46 -25.39 -40.26
N SER A 470 -6.17 -26.19 -41.30
CA SER A 470 -5.74 -27.58 -41.15
C SER A 470 -4.43 -27.71 -40.36
N GLY A 471 -3.50 -26.75 -40.52
CA GLY A 471 -2.24 -26.69 -39.76
C GLY A 471 -2.40 -26.38 -38.26
N LEU A 472 -3.57 -25.89 -37.83
CA LEU A 472 -3.92 -25.69 -36.41
C LEU A 472 -4.57 -26.92 -35.77
N ASN A 473 -4.52 -28.09 -36.42
CA ASN A 473 -5.17 -29.33 -35.99
C ASN A 473 -6.71 -29.22 -35.86
N LEU A 474 -7.32 -28.22 -36.49
CA LEU A 474 -8.77 -28.01 -36.45
C LEU A 474 -9.54 -28.84 -37.48
N GLY A 475 -8.85 -29.56 -38.37
CA GLY A 475 -9.40 -30.39 -39.46
C GLY A 475 -9.34 -29.74 -40.84
N HIS A 476 -9.59 -30.53 -41.89
CA HIS A 476 -9.66 -30.03 -43.26
C HIS A 476 -11.08 -29.57 -43.59
N PHE A 477 -11.20 -28.37 -44.16
CA PHE A 477 -12.48 -27.76 -44.50
C PHE A 477 -12.48 -27.21 -45.92
N ALA A 478 -13.68 -27.11 -46.50
CA ALA A 478 -13.90 -26.50 -47.81
C ALA A 478 -15.20 -25.70 -47.82
N ILE A 479 -15.25 -24.64 -48.65
CA ILE A 479 -16.52 -23.96 -48.95
C ILE A 479 -17.34 -24.87 -49.84
N LYS A 480 -18.56 -25.18 -49.40
CA LYS A 480 -19.54 -25.93 -50.17
C LYS A 480 -20.34 -25.01 -51.09
N THR A 481 -20.79 -23.87 -50.57
CA THR A 481 -21.54 -22.85 -51.29
C THR A 481 -21.29 -21.48 -50.67
N SER A 482 -21.40 -20.42 -51.48
CA SER A 482 -21.37 -19.03 -51.02
C SER A 482 -22.40 -18.22 -51.79
N ASP A 483 -23.15 -17.38 -51.09
CA ASP A 483 -24.07 -16.41 -51.66
C ASP A 483 -23.61 -15.00 -51.25
N PRO A 484 -22.90 -14.28 -52.16
CA PRO A 484 -22.41 -12.94 -51.87
C PRO A 484 -23.51 -11.90 -51.65
N GLU A 485 -24.68 -12.05 -52.28
CA GLU A 485 -25.78 -11.07 -52.15
C GLU A 485 -26.41 -11.14 -50.76
N ASN A 486 -26.61 -12.35 -50.24
CA ASN A 486 -27.12 -12.57 -48.89
C ASN A 486 -26.02 -12.69 -47.83
N LYS A 487 -24.75 -12.56 -48.22
CA LYS A 487 -23.56 -12.67 -47.38
C LYS A 487 -23.50 -13.97 -46.56
N THR A 488 -23.89 -15.09 -47.17
CA THR A 488 -23.87 -16.41 -46.52
C THR A 488 -22.77 -17.31 -47.10
N ILE A 489 -22.19 -18.16 -46.25
CA ILE A 489 -21.17 -19.14 -46.65
C ILE A 489 -21.46 -20.46 -45.94
N THR A 490 -21.52 -21.56 -46.68
CA THR A 490 -21.59 -22.91 -46.11
C THR A 490 -20.23 -23.58 -46.23
N ILE A 491 -19.71 -24.06 -45.10
CA ILE A 491 -18.40 -24.71 -44.99
C ILE A 491 -18.61 -26.16 -44.53
N ILE A 492 -17.94 -27.12 -45.17
CA ILE A 492 -17.98 -28.54 -44.81
C ILE A 492 -16.61 -29.03 -44.37
N CYS A 493 -16.60 -29.94 -43.41
CA CYS A 493 -15.42 -30.72 -43.04
C CYS A 493 -15.20 -31.83 -44.06
N THR A 494 -13.99 -31.90 -44.62
CA THR A 494 -13.60 -32.91 -45.63
C THR A 494 -12.85 -34.10 -45.02
N ASP A 495 -12.53 -34.06 -43.72
CA ASP A 495 -11.98 -35.21 -43.00
C ASP A 495 -12.96 -36.40 -43.00
N SER A 496 -12.44 -37.63 -42.99
CA SER A 496 -13.27 -38.81 -42.74
C SER A 496 -13.88 -38.78 -41.34
N ALA A 497 -15.07 -39.37 -41.18
CA ALA A 497 -15.76 -39.41 -39.89
C ALA A 497 -14.90 -40.05 -38.78
N GLU A 498 -14.12 -41.08 -39.13
CA GLU A 498 -13.18 -41.78 -38.25
C GLU A 498 -12.04 -40.86 -37.80
N ALA A 499 -11.36 -40.19 -38.73
CA ALA A 499 -10.27 -39.26 -38.43
C ALA A 499 -10.74 -38.08 -37.57
N ARG A 500 -11.94 -37.57 -37.85
CA ARG A 500 -12.53 -36.46 -37.08
C ARG A 500 -12.85 -36.85 -35.64
N LEU A 501 -13.31 -38.07 -35.41
CA LEU A 501 -13.60 -38.60 -34.08
C LEU A 501 -12.31 -38.85 -33.27
N GLU A 502 -11.23 -39.28 -33.91
CA GLU A 502 -9.92 -39.44 -33.25
C GLU A 502 -9.32 -38.10 -32.82
N VAL A 503 -9.35 -37.09 -33.70
CA VAL A 503 -8.87 -35.74 -33.39
C VAL A 503 -9.66 -35.12 -32.23
N LYS A 504 -10.98 -35.36 -32.17
CA LYS A 504 -11.83 -34.92 -31.05
C LYS A 504 -11.52 -35.65 -29.74
N LYS A 505 -11.15 -36.93 -29.76
CA LYS A 505 -10.72 -37.68 -28.56
C LYS A 505 -9.38 -37.20 -28.02
N ALA A 506 -8.48 -36.71 -28.89
CA ALA A 506 -7.15 -36.25 -28.52
C ALA A 506 -7.10 -34.78 -28.05
N ALA A 507 -8.10 -33.96 -28.37
CA ALA A 507 -8.11 -32.54 -28.04
C ALA A 507 -8.57 -32.25 -26.61
N HIS A 508 -7.93 -31.25 -25.97
CA HIS A 508 -8.30 -30.77 -24.62
C HIS A 508 -9.44 -29.74 -24.63
N SER A 509 -9.93 -29.31 -25.80
CA SER A 509 -10.96 -28.29 -25.99
C SER A 509 -11.92 -28.63 -27.13
N ASP A 510 -13.09 -27.99 -27.18
CA ASP A 510 -14.08 -28.23 -28.25
C ASP A 510 -13.59 -27.65 -29.58
N ILE A 511 -13.13 -28.55 -30.45
CA ILE A 511 -12.61 -28.25 -31.78
C ILE A 511 -13.70 -27.61 -32.67
N CYS A 512 -14.97 -28.02 -32.51
CA CYS A 512 -16.08 -27.47 -33.29
C CYS A 512 -16.42 -26.04 -32.84
N GLU A 513 -16.25 -25.71 -31.57
CA GLU A 513 -16.38 -24.34 -31.09
C GLU A 513 -15.25 -23.44 -31.59
N SER A 514 -14.02 -23.95 -31.57
CA SER A 514 -12.85 -23.27 -32.11
C SER A 514 -12.98 -23.00 -33.62
N ALA A 515 -13.46 -23.99 -34.38
CA ALA A 515 -13.76 -23.85 -35.80
C ALA A 515 -14.85 -22.80 -36.07
N ARG A 516 -15.96 -22.81 -35.31
CA ARG A 516 -17.01 -21.77 -35.41
C ARG A 516 -16.49 -20.36 -35.12
N SER A 517 -15.55 -20.20 -34.20
CA SER A 517 -14.92 -18.91 -33.92
C SER A 517 -14.03 -18.44 -35.08
N ALA A 518 -13.23 -19.35 -35.64
CA ALA A 518 -12.39 -19.07 -36.80
C ALA A 518 -13.23 -18.71 -38.04
N PHE A 519 -14.35 -19.40 -38.26
CA PHE A 519 -15.26 -19.14 -39.37
C PHE A 519 -16.01 -17.81 -39.23
N ARG A 520 -16.46 -17.43 -38.02
CA ARG A 520 -17.03 -16.09 -37.80
C ARG A 520 -16.03 -15.00 -38.20
N SER A 521 -14.80 -15.11 -37.72
CA SER A 521 -13.72 -14.16 -38.02
C SER A 521 -13.42 -14.08 -39.53
N PHE A 522 -13.42 -15.24 -40.20
CA PHE A 522 -13.30 -15.32 -41.66
C PHE A 522 -14.45 -14.59 -42.38
N GLY A 523 -15.69 -14.80 -41.95
CA GLY A 523 -16.85 -14.13 -42.55
C GLY A 523 -16.81 -12.61 -42.37
N GLU A 524 -16.44 -12.12 -41.17
CA GLU A 524 -16.34 -10.67 -40.90
C GLU A 524 -15.21 -10.01 -41.71
N TYR A 525 -14.15 -10.77 -42.01
CA TYR A 525 -13.08 -10.35 -42.90
C TYR A 525 -13.53 -10.29 -44.36
N VAL A 526 -14.24 -11.31 -44.85
CA VAL A 526 -14.73 -11.37 -46.24
C VAL A 526 -15.80 -10.29 -46.48
N TYR A 527 -16.68 -10.05 -45.50
CA TYR A 527 -17.77 -9.10 -45.58
C TYR A 527 -17.57 -7.95 -44.59
N GLU A 528 -16.56 -7.12 -44.85
CA GLU A 528 -16.21 -5.94 -44.05
C GLU A 528 -17.44 -5.20 -43.49
N ASN A 529 -17.35 -4.76 -42.23
CA ASN A 529 -18.43 -4.08 -41.49
C ASN A 529 -19.73 -4.89 -41.31
N THR A 530 -19.70 -6.22 -41.48
CA THR A 530 -20.83 -7.12 -41.23
C THR A 530 -20.49 -8.05 -40.08
N HIS A 531 -21.27 -8.02 -38.99
CA HIS A 531 -21.15 -9.03 -37.93
C HIS A 531 -21.68 -10.38 -38.39
N MET A 532 -20.87 -11.41 -38.24
CA MET A 532 -21.18 -12.75 -38.72
C MET A 532 -21.46 -13.72 -37.58
N ALA A 533 -22.53 -14.51 -37.72
CA ALA A 533 -22.82 -15.65 -36.88
C ALA A 533 -22.45 -16.95 -37.63
N CYS A 534 -22.13 -18.00 -36.87
CA CYS A 534 -21.86 -19.32 -37.42
C CYS A 534 -22.60 -20.39 -36.62
N SER A 535 -23.46 -21.15 -37.29
CA SER A 535 -24.14 -22.31 -36.72
C SER A 535 -23.56 -23.62 -37.26
N GLU A 536 -23.48 -24.65 -36.41
CA GLU A 536 -23.17 -26.02 -36.85
C GLU A 536 -24.48 -26.70 -37.23
N THR A 537 -24.70 -26.93 -38.53
CA THR A 537 -25.94 -27.51 -39.07
C THR A 537 -25.90 -29.04 -39.12
N LYS A 538 -24.71 -29.63 -39.27
CA LYS A 538 -24.46 -31.07 -39.21
C LYS A 538 -23.22 -31.36 -38.38
N CYS A 539 -23.22 -32.48 -37.65
CA CYS A 539 -22.09 -32.86 -36.79
C CYS A 539 -21.89 -34.37 -36.76
N ILE A 540 -20.65 -34.83 -37.04
CA ILE A 540 -20.29 -36.25 -36.95
C ILE A 540 -20.56 -36.83 -35.56
N SER A 541 -20.38 -36.04 -34.49
CA SER A 541 -20.70 -36.49 -33.13
C SER A 541 -22.19 -36.67 -32.86
N ARG A 542 -23.07 -36.17 -33.73
CA ARG A 542 -24.52 -36.35 -33.67
C ARG A 542 -25.03 -37.44 -34.63
N GLY A 543 -24.12 -38.12 -35.34
CA GLY A 543 -24.46 -39.18 -36.30
C GLY A 543 -24.56 -38.73 -37.75
N ASP A 544 -24.22 -37.47 -38.07
CA ASP A 544 -24.16 -36.99 -39.45
C ASP A 544 -22.91 -37.51 -40.19
N PRO A 545 -22.95 -37.65 -41.52
CA PRO A 545 -21.81 -38.14 -42.31
C PRO A 545 -20.61 -37.17 -42.33
N PHE A 546 -20.83 -35.88 -42.05
CA PHE A 546 -19.79 -34.84 -42.00
C PHE A 546 -20.24 -33.67 -41.11
N CYS A 547 -19.29 -32.86 -40.64
CA CYS A 547 -19.60 -31.58 -39.99
C CYS A 547 -19.87 -30.49 -41.05
N GLU A 548 -20.94 -29.73 -40.88
CA GLU A 548 -21.31 -28.61 -41.76
C GLU A 548 -21.58 -27.36 -40.92
N PHE A 549 -21.05 -26.23 -41.38
CA PHE A 549 -21.12 -24.94 -40.71
C PHE A 549 -21.73 -23.91 -41.65
N HIS A 550 -22.69 -23.15 -41.15
CA HIS A 550 -23.39 -22.13 -41.92
C HIS A 550 -23.09 -20.75 -41.32
N LEU A 551 -22.48 -19.88 -42.13
CA LEU A 551 -22.17 -18.50 -41.79
C LEU A 551 -23.23 -17.58 -42.40
N TYR A 552 -23.69 -16.63 -41.61
CA TYR A 552 -24.75 -15.68 -42.00
C TYR A 552 -24.62 -14.38 -41.21
N PRO A 553 -25.14 -13.25 -41.74
CA PRO A 553 -25.19 -11.98 -41.00
C PRO A 553 -26.01 -12.14 -39.72
N ALA A 554 -25.48 -11.67 -38.59
CA ALA A 554 -26.25 -11.61 -37.35
C ALA A 554 -27.30 -10.49 -37.46
N GLU A 555 -28.58 -10.79 -37.20
CA GLU A 555 -29.64 -9.77 -37.20
C GLU A 555 -29.34 -8.66 -36.19
N LYS A 556 -29.54 -7.40 -36.59
CA LYS A 556 -29.21 -6.19 -35.80
C LYS A 556 -30.10 -5.96 -34.57
N ASP A 557 -30.98 -6.89 -34.21
CA ASP A 557 -31.93 -6.71 -33.12
C ASP A 557 -32.06 -7.99 -32.27
N ARG A 558 -31.23 -8.10 -31.23
CA ARG A 558 -31.64 -8.40 -29.84
C ARG A 558 -30.44 -8.71 -28.94
N LYS A 559 -30.32 -7.86 -27.92
CA LYS A 559 -30.01 -8.13 -26.51
C LYS A 559 -28.74 -8.94 -26.21
N ALA A 560 -27.88 -8.29 -25.42
CA ALA A 560 -26.95 -8.94 -24.50
C ALA A 560 -27.53 -10.27 -24.01
N VAL A 561 -26.74 -11.33 -24.20
CA VAL A 561 -27.05 -12.70 -23.79
C VAL A 561 -27.64 -12.70 -22.39
N SER A 562 -28.75 -13.44 -22.26
CA SER A 562 -29.56 -13.53 -21.06
C SER A 562 -28.73 -13.80 -19.80
N ASN A 563 -29.03 -13.01 -18.77
CA ASN A 563 -28.71 -13.23 -17.37
C ASN A 563 -29.33 -14.55 -16.85
N GLU A 564 -28.98 -15.71 -17.39
CA GLU A 564 -29.22 -17.00 -16.70
C GLU A 564 -28.02 -17.39 -15.85
N LEU A 565 -26.79 -17.10 -16.29
CA LEU A 565 -25.59 -17.24 -15.47
C LEU A 565 -25.56 -16.22 -14.33
N VAL A 566 -25.98 -14.97 -14.56
CA VAL A 566 -26.07 -13.96 -13.49
C VAL A 566 -27.24 -14.27 -12.54
N LYS A 567 -28.40 -14.74 -13.02
CA LYS A 567 -29.48 -15.22 -12.15
C LYS A 567 -29.10 -16.48 -11.35
N PHE A 568 -28.27 -17.35 -11.91
CA PHE A 568 -27.69 -18.50 -11.22
C PHE A 568 -26.69 -18.07 -10.14
N PHE A 569 -25.83 -17.09 -10.41
CA PHE A 569 -24.91 -16.53 -9.40
C PHE A 569 -25.64 -15.66 -8.35
N GLU A 570 -26.74 -15.00 -8.71
CA GLU A 570 -27.61 -14.27 -7.79
C GLU A 570 -28.45 -15.22 -6.92
N SER A 571 -28.91 -16.36 -7.45
CA SER A 571 -29.60 -17.38 -6.64
C SER A 571 -28.67 -18.01 -5.60
N ILE A 572 -27.38 -18.20 -5.94
CA ILE A 572 -26.34 -18.68 -5.01
C ILE A 572 -26.00 -17.64 -3.93
N LYS A 573 -26.13 -16.34 -4.21
CA LYS A 573 -25.92 -15.26 -3.21
C LYS A 573 -27.11 -15.05 -2.26
N SER A 574 -28.29 -15.60 -2.55
CA SER A 574 -29.51 -15.37 -1.75
C SER A 574 -29.79 -16.40 -0.64
N GLU A 575 -29.02 -17.50 -0.54
CA GLU A 575 -29.22 -18.54 0.49
C GLU A 575 -28.33 -18.42 1.75
N ARG A 576 -27.48 -17.39 1.86
CA ARG A 576 -26.70 -17.11 3.07
C ARG A 576 -27.14 -15.82 3.76
N ASN A 577 -28.39 -15.78 4.21
CA ASN A 577 -28.81 -15.04 5.41
C ASN A 577 -30.28 -15.35 5.74
N LYS A 578 -30.50 -16.44 6.47
CA LYS A 578 -31.60 -16.50 7.45
C LYS A 578 -30.98 -16.81 8.82
N PRO A 579 -31.18 -15.96 9.84
CA PRO A 579 -30.81 -16.31 11.19
C PRO A 579 -31.67 -17.49 11.65
N LYS A 580 -31.04 -18.53 12.19
CA LYS A 580 -31.76 -19.50 13.01
C LYS A 580 -32.16 -18.78 14.30
N VAL A 581 -33.46 -18.60 14.48
CA VAL A 581 -34.11 -18.45 15.80
C VAL A 581 -34.11 -19.81 16.49
#